data_AF-A0A832SCB8-F1
#
_entry.id   AF-A0A832SCB8-F1
#
_cell.length_a   1.000
_cell.length_b   1.000
_cell.length_c   1.000
_cell.angle_alpha   90.00
_cell.angle_beta   90.00
_cell.angle_gamma   90.00
#
_symmetry.space_group_name_H-M   'P 1'
#
loop_
_entity.id
_entity.type
_entity.pdbx_description
1 polymer ?
#
loop_
_entity_poly.entity_id
_entity_poly.type
_entity_poly.pdbx_seq_one_letter_code
_entity_poly.pdbx_strand_id
1 'polypeptide(L)'
;DTLVVSEETRMPVAFGLACTLGNPYWWVWWLTFGVGFLALHPSFTAFYLGHIGADIVWLGLLAFAVTRGANVLGRHYKKVVQASGLAMMLFGLYFILSVLST
;
A
#
# COMPACT_ATOMS: atom_id res chain seq x y z
N ASP A 1 -5.39 31.02 -0.08
CA ASP A 1 -5.68 29.58 -0.28
C ASP A 1 -4.84 28.89 -1.36
N THR A 2 -4.29 29.60 -2.35
CA THR A 2 -3.42 29.00 -3.39
C THR A 2 -1.97 28.73 -2.99
N LEU A 3 -1.49 29.32 -1.87
CA LEU A 3 -0.09 29.17 -1.43
C LEU A 3 0.16 27.87 -0.66
N VAL A 4 -0.85 27.36 0.08
CA VAL A 4 -0.76 26.11 0.84
C VAL A 4 -0.67 24.89 -0.09
N VAL A 5 -1.34 24.96 -1.24
CA VAL A 5 -1.37 23.88 -2.25
C VAL A 5 -0.02 23.71 -3.00
N SER A 6 0.81 24.77 -3.04
CA SER A 6 2.09 24.73 -3.79
C SER A 6 3.24 24.06 -3.04
N GLU A 7 3.20 24.08 -1.70
CA GLU A 7 4.26 23.49 -0.86
C GLU A 7 4.04 21.99 -0.67
N GLU A 8 2.77 21.56 -0.52
CA GLU A 8 2.36 20.16 -0.38
C GLU A 8 2.75 19.31 -1.62
N THR A 9 2.84 19.94 -2.79
CA THR A 9 3.22 19.27 -4.05
C THR A 9 4.75 19.10 -4.21
N ARG A 10 5.58 19.80 -3.41
CA ARG A 10 7.05 19.86 -3.64
C ARG A 10 7.85 18.70 -3.08
N MET A 11 7.29 17.87 -2.20
CA MET A 11 8.03 16.79 -1.53
C MET A 11 7.28 15.44 -1.57
N PRO A 12 6.98 14.89 -2.76
CA PRO A 12 6.23 13.63 -2.90
C PRO A 12 6.90 12.46 -2.17
N VAL A 13 8.23 12.46 -2.07
CA VAL A 13 8.98 11.43 -1.34
C VAL A 13 8.79 11.55 0.17
N ALA A 14 8.83 12.77 0.72
CA ALA A 14 8.64 12.97 2.16
C ALA A 14 7.21 12.65 2.59
N PHE A 15 6.23 13.01 1.75
CA PHE A 15 4.83 12.65 1.97
C PHE A 15 4.64 11.13 1.90
N GLY A 16 5.22 10.46 0.91
CA GLY A 16 5.20 9.00 0.82
C GLY A 16 5.79 8.32 2.05
N LEU A 17 6.96 8.77 2.51
CA LEU A 17 7.59 8.30 3.75
C LEU A 17 6.69 8.52 4.97
N ALA A 18 6.11 9.72 5.12
CA ALA A 18 5.19 10.02 6.21
C ALA A 18 3.94 9.12 6.19
N CYS A 19 3.36 8.87 5.01
CA CYS A 19 2.23 7.95 4.85
C CYS A 19 2.59 6.50 5.19
N THR A 20 3.76 6.01 4.78
CA THR A 20 4.22 4.65 5.11
C THR A 20 4.45 4.50 6.61
N LEU A 21 5.18 5.44 7.23
CA LEU A 21 5.50 5.38 8.66
C LEU A 21 4.28 5.66 9.55
N GLY A 22 3.33 6.48 9.08
CA GLY A 22 2.06 6.76 9.76
C GLY A 22 1.04 5.63 9.64
N ASN A 23 1.27 4.64 8.77
CA ASN A 23 0.37 3.49 8.62
C ASN A 23 0.64 2.47 9.75
N PRO A 24 -0.29 2.26 10.70
CA PRO A 24 -0.09 1.31 11.78
C PRO A 24 0.10 -0.14 11.27
N TYR A 25 -0.48 -0.48 10.12
CA TYR A 25 -0.33 -1.81 9.54
C TYR A 25 1.13 -2.13 9.17
N TRP A 26 1.92 -1.13 8.73
CA TRP A 26 3.33 -1.31 8.40
C TRP A 26 4.10 -1.80 9.63
N TRP A 27 3.86 -1.19 10.79
CA TRP A 27 4.45 -1.59 12.06
C TRP A 27 3.95 -2.95 12.54
N VAL A 28 2.63 -3.19 12.48
CA VAL A 28 2.05 -4.50 12.85
C VAL A 28 2.67 -5.62 12.04
N TRP A 29 2.84 -5.45 10.73
CA TRP A 29 3.43 -6.46 9.86
C TRP A 29 4.88 -6.78 10.23
N TRP A 30 5.73 -5.75 10.40
CA TRP A 30 7.13 -5.93 10.74
C TRP A 30 7.33 -6.56 12.12
N LEU A 31 6.52 -6.16 13.11
CA LEU A 31 6.60 -6.67 14.49
C LEU A 31 6.06 -8.10 14.64
N THR A 32 5.21 -8.55 13.73
CA THR A 32 4.61 -9.90 13.78
C THR A 32 5.27 -10.83 12.76
N PHE A 33 4.90 -10.71 11.49
CA PHE A 33 5.37 -11.55 10.40
C PHE A 33 6.84 -11.31 10.08
N GLY A 34 7.29 -10.05 10.07
CA GLY A 34 8.67 -9.70 9.77
C GLY A 34 9.68 -10.37 10.71
N VAL A 35 9.42 -10.33 12.02
CA VAL A 35 10.23 -11.04 13.03
C VAL A 35 10.21 -12.55 12.80
N GLY A 36 9.03 -13.12 12.50
CA GLY A 36 8.88 -14.56 12.22
C GLY A 36 9.71 -15.01 11.01
N PHE A 37 9.71 -14.25 9.91
CA PHE A 37 10.50 -14.56 8.73
C PHE A 37 12.00 -14.43 8.99
N LEU A 38 12.40 -13.42 9.77
CA LEU A 38 13.80 -13.24 10.13
C LEU A 38 14.34 -14.37 11.02
N ALA A 39 13.48 -14.96 11.87
CA ALA A 39 13.82 -16.11 12.69
C ALA A 39 14.08 -17.39 11.85
N LEU A 40 13.44 -17.51 10.69
CA LEU A 40 13.62 -18.66 9.77
C LEU A 40 14.91 -18.55 8.93
N HIS A 41 15.27 -17.33 8.52
CA HIS A 41 16.47 -17.07 7.72
C HIS A 41 17.16 -15.79 8.20
N PRO A 42 18.33 -15.89 8.87
CA PRO A 42 18.94 -14.78 9.63
C PRO A 42 19.59 -13.68 8.76
N SER A 43 19.48 -13.73 7.43
CA SER A 43 20.00 -12.67 6.58
C SER A 43 19.01 -11.49 6.54
N PHE A 44 19.10 -10.62 7.54
CA PHE A 44 18.28 -9.41 7.65
C PHE A 44 18.38 -8.54 6.41
N THR A 45 19.60 -8.30 5.93
CA THR A 45 19.84 -7.38 4.81
C THR A 45 19.22 -7.87 3.51
N ALA A 46 19.36 -9.17 3.17
CA ALA A 46 18.79 -9.71 1.95
C ALA A 46 17.25 -9.74 2.01
N PHE A 47 16.68 -10.11 3.16
CA PHE A 47 15.24 -10.10 3.38
C PHE A 47 14.67 -8.68 3.29
N TYR A 48 15.25 -7.72 4.01
CA TYR A 48 14.79 -6.34 4.05
C TYR A 48 14.88 -5.67 2.67
N LEU A 49 16.02 -5.80 1.98
CA LEU A 49 16.19 -5.22 0.65
C LEU A 49 15.30 -5.88 -0.40
N GLY A 50 15.16 -7.20 -0.35
CA GLY A 50 14.25 -7.92 -1.24
C GLY A 50 12.80 -7.54 -1.01
N HIS A 51 12.36 -7.46 0.24
CA HIS A 51 10.99 -7.12 0.61
C HIS A 51 10.64 -5.67 0.27
N ILE A 52 11.41 -4.68 0.76
CA ILE A 52 11.18 -3.26 0.45
C ILE A 52 11.36 -2.99 -1.05
N GLY A 53 12.31 -3.66 -1.70
CA GLY A 53 12.50 -3.57 -3.15
C GLY A 53 11.27 -4.08 -3.91
N ALA A 54 10.70 -5.22 -3.49
CA ALA A 54 9.47 -5.75 -4.08
C ALA A 54 8.29 -4.79 -3.88
N ASP A 55 8.15 -4.17 -2.70
CA ASP A 55 7.12 -3.16 -2.44
C ASP A 55 7.27 -1.95 -3.36
N ILE A 56 8.48 -1.41 -3.52
CA ILE A 56 8.75 -0.27 -4.40
C ILE A 56 8.41 -0.64 -5.85
N VAL A 57 8.84 -1.82 -6.32
CA VAL A 57 8.55 -2.29 -7.68
C VAL A 57 7.05 -2.48 -7.87
N TRP A 58 6.37 -3.15 -6.94
CA TRP A 58 4.93 -3.43 -7.05
C TRP A 58 4.09 -2.15 -7.01
N LEU A 59 4.33 -1.27 -6.04
CA LEU A 59 3.61 -0.01 -5.91
C LEU A 59 3.94 0.94 -7.07
N GLY A 60 5.18 0.95 -7.55
CA GLY A 60 5.59 1.69 -8.74
C GLY A 60 4.88 1.19 -10.00
N LEU A 61 4.81 -0.13 -10.19
CA LEU A 61 4.05 -0.74 -11.28
C LEU A 61 2.57 -0.41 -11.17
N LEU A 62 1.99 -0.45 -9.97
CA LEU A 62 0.59 -0.10 -9.75
C LEU A 62 0.33 1.38 -10.05
N ALA A 63 1.19 2.29 -9.59
CA ALA A 63 1.10 3.71 -9.90
C ALA A 63 1.18 3.95 -11.41
N PHE A 64 2.14 3.31 -12.09
CA PHE A 64 2.27 3.37 -13.54
C PHE A 64 1.03 2.83 -14.26
N ALA A 65 0.53 1.67 -13.83
CA ALA A 65 -0.68 1.05 -14.37
C ALA A 65 -1.92 1.93 -14.19
N VAL A 66 -2.02 2.63 -13.05
CA VAL A 66 -3.11 3.58 -12.79
C VAL A 66 -2.98 4.82 -13.68
N THR A 67 -1.81 5.45 -13.76
CA THR A 67 -1.59 6.64 -14.58
C THR A 67 -1.82 6.37 -16.07
N ARG A 68 -1.35 5.22 -16.58
CA ARG A 68 -1.55 4.83 -17.99
C ARG A 68 -2.95 4.26 -18.22
N GLY A 69 -3.44 3.44 -17.30
CA GLY A 69 -4.72 2.77 -17.38
C GLY A 69 -5.90 3.74 -17.36
N ALA A 70 -5.78 4.88 -16.68
CA ALA A 70 -6.81 5.93 -16.72
C ALA A 70 -7.07 6.44 -18.15
N ASN A 71 -6.01 6.61 -18.96
CA ASN A 71 -6.14 7.03 -20.36
C ASN A 71 -6.68 5.91 -21.25
N VAL A 72 -6.34 4.64 -20.96
CA VAL A 72 -6.78 3.48 -21.75
C VAL A 72 -8.25 3.11 -21.48
N LEU A 73 -8.67 3.09 -20.22
CA LEU A 73 -10.02 2.69 -19.83
C LEU A 73 -11.06 3.82 -19.94
N GLY A 74 -10.62 5.08 -19.99
CA GLY A 74 -11.49 6.26 -20.07
C GLY A 74 -12.61 6.22 -19.03
N ARG A 75 -13.87 6.20 -19.49
CA ARG A 75 -15.06 6.19 -18.60
C ARG A 75 -15.19 4.94 -17.72
N HIS A 76 -14.55 3.83 -18.08
CA HIS A 76 -14.62 2.58 -17.30
C HIS A 76 -13.63 2.54 -16.13
N TYR A 77 -12.63 3.43 -16.11
CA TYR A 77 -11.62 3.48 -15.06
C TYR A 77 -12.24 3.64 -13.67
N LYS A 78 -13.21 4.56 -13.55
CA LYS A 78 -13.94 4.78 -12.29
C LYS A 78 -14.66 3.54 -11.78
N LYS A 79 -15.24 2.73 -12.68
CA LYS A 79 -15.94 1.49 -12.30
C LYS A 79 -14.99 0.45 -11.76
N VAL A 80 -13.80 0.31 -12.36
CA VAL A 80 -12.77 -0.63 -11.88
C VAL A 80 -12.28 -0.24 -10.50
N VAL A 81 -11.94 1.03 -10.29
CA VAL A 81 -11.50 1.52 -8.98
C VAL A 81 -12.58 1.33 -7.91
N GLN A 82 -13.85 1.61 -8.24
CA GLN A 82 -14.97 1.38 -7.34
C GLN A 82 -15.16 -0.11 -7.02
N ALA A 83 -15.03 -0.99 -8.00
CA ALA A 83 -15.12 -2.44 -7.79
C ALA A 83 -13.99 -2.96 -6.89
N SER A 84 -12.76 -2.47 -7.08
CA SER A 84 -11.64 -2.81 -6.19
C SER A 84 -11.88 -2.33 -4.76
N GLY A 85 -12.36 -1.10 -4.58
CA GLY A 85 -12.72 -0.57 -3.26
C GLY A 85 -13.84 -1.37 -2.59
N LEU A 86 -14.87 -1.75 -3.34
CA LEU A 86 -15.95 -2.59 -2.84
C LEU A 86 -15.44 -3.98 -2.43
N ALA A 87 -14.57 -4.60 -3.24
CA ALA A 87 -13.94 -5.87 -2.88
C ALA A 87 -13.14 -5.75 -1.57
N MET A 88 -12.36 -4.67 -1.38
CA MET A 88 -11.65 -4.42 -0.13
C MET A 88 -12.59 -4.26 1.07
N MET A 89 -13.71 -3.55 0.92
CA MET A 89 -14.73 -3.43 1.98
C MET A 89 -15.34 -4.79 2.34
N LEU A 90 -15.67 -5.61 1.34
CA LEU A 90 -16.22 -6.95 1.54
C LEU A 90 -15.23 -7.85 2.27
N PHE A 91 -13.95 -7.83 1.90
CA PHE A 91 -12.90 -8.56 2.62
C PHE A 91 -12.74 -8.06 4.05
N GLY A 92 -12.76 -6.75 4.27
CA GLY A 92 -12.71 -6.17 5.61
C GLY A 92 -13.87 -6.63 6.49
N LEU A 93 -15.10 -6.58 5.97
CA LEU A 93 -16.29 -7.04 6.68
C LEU A 93 -16.23 -8.56 6.94
N TYR A 94 -15.80 -9.34 5.96
CA TYR A 94 -15.63 -10.78 6.10
C TYR A 94 -14.67 -11.12 7.25
N PHE A 95 -13.52 -10.45 7.35
CA PHE A 95 -12.59 -10.67 8.47
C PHE A 95 -13.19 -10.30 9.83
N ILE A 96 -13.92 -9.19 9.92
CA ILE A 96 -14.60 -8.80 11.17
C ILE A 96 -15.62 -9.86 11.59
N LEU A 97 -16.47 -10.29 10.67
CA LEU A 97 -17.48 -11.31 10.94
C LEU A 97 -16.85 -12.66 11.31
N SER A 98 -15.78 -13.06 10.61
CA SER A 98 -15.05 -14.29 10.91
C SER A 98 -14.47 -14.29 12.32
N VAL A 99 -13.97 -13.14 12.80
CA VAL A 99 -13.45 -13.02 14.17
C VAL A 99 -14.57 -13.02 15.21
N LEU A 100 -15.74 -12.42 14.90
CA LEU A 100 -16.88 -12.37 15.84
C LEU A 100 -17.64 -13.70 15.94
N SER A 101 -17.64 -14.51 14.88
CA SER A 101 -18.29 -15.82 14.85
C SER A 101 -17.40 -16.96 15.37
N THR A 102 -16.14 -16.67 15.68
CA THR A 102 -15.20 -17.59 16.33
C THR A 102 -15.27 -17.41 17.82
#